data_AF-A0AA38LST8-F1
#
_entry.id   AF-A0AA38LST8-F1
#
_cell.length_a   1.000
_cell.length_b   1.000
_cell.length_c   1.000
_cell.angle_alpha   90.00
_cell.angle_beta   90.00
_cell.angle_gamma   90.00
#
_symmetry.space_group_name_H-M   'P 1'
#
loop_
_entity.id
_entity.type
_entity.pdbx_description
1 polymer ?
#
loop_
_entity_poly.entity_id
_entity_poly.type
_entity_poly.pdbx_seq_one_letter_code
_entity_poly.pdbx_strand_id
1 'polypeptide(L)'
;MSSTPDPVFLRRFINQHGGARPIADSDWYGLVAAIVGSCALIALTPPTRGWKLVRASILPLMMSYQAYFFLFPLEHDWETHWGNTTGHLWHLEKALELLLLYPAEEYWYRLRPAPVMAELGNSADKEGEGKKGDMVAEPVPPPRTRAKLYWVLGAWFSQRGIGWNYTAPLPASSRRHPFTRQSGRIAFLLNRLRYLTAGYLCYDLARAYMTFGPGAAFFRGIPGIAPSHETLTIPQRALYSVPIALRVFWSIEEWYTPISIIAVALGGVLGWEGEWWSPWGWPPLFGTIRDLWIHPGLGHMWSKTWHQYFHHWLILFGWIGIGENILGLPASGISVRPRLAASSFQSAPPSETSSPSTRSASPSHPLPTAPTTSKRRTSTKIMLSNFLKSLIVFALTGLHHDIPSYFLQLHTAPAGEPITLAQTFSTTTFFLLQPLALAAEAFVKRNWRSWKDRAHPEWAKGEKEPKWLVTVERTIGFVWTWWWLGHTARYFVVGLTKAGMYRHKPGQREKFSPVGGFIYGQWWY
;
A
#
# COMPACT_ATOMS: atom_id res chain seq x y z
N MET A 1 -8.14 36.20 -8.02
CA MET A 1 -9.08 35.33 -8.74
C MET A 1 -8.95 33.93 -8.17
N SER A 2 -9.89 33.51 -7.32
CA SER A 2 -9.94 32.16 -6.78
C SER A 2 -10.49 31.23 -7.86
N SER A 3 -9.63 30.46 -8.51
CA SER A 3 -9.97 29.53 -9.61
C SER A 3 -10.63 28.24 -9.15
N THR A 4 -10.96 28.12 -7.86
CA THR A 4 -11.70 26.98 -7.34
C THR A 4 -13.15 27.06 -7.82
N PRO A 5 -13.66 26.04 -8.54
CA PRO A 5 -15.07 25.99 -8.92
C PRO A 5 -15.94 26.15 -7.67
N ASP A 6 -16.99 26.96 -7.76
CA ASP A 6 -17.97 27.11 -6.69
C ASP A 6 -18.52 25.72 -6.33
N PRO A 7 -18.38 25.24 -5.07
CA PRO A 7 -18.94 23.95 -4.64
C PRO A 7 -20.44 23.84 -4.94
N VAL A 8 -21.16 24.98 -4.96
CA VAL A 8 -22.57 25.06 -5.33
C VAL A 8 -22.76 24.74 -6.82
N PHE A 9 -21.88 25.21 -7.70
CA PHE A 9 -21.91 24.88 -9.13
C PHE A 9 -21.69 23.37 -9.35
N LEU A 10 -20.64 22.81 -8.74
CA LEU A 10 -20.30 21.39 -8.92
C LEU A 10 -21.44 20.49 -8.42
N ARG A 11 -22.07 20.85 -7.29
CA ARG A 11 -23.22 20.14 -6.75
C ARG A 11 -24.46 20.27 -7.63
N ARG A 12 -24.72 21.45 -8.20
CA ARG A 12 -25.81 21.64 -9.18
C ARG A 12 -25.58 20.78 -10.42
N PHE A 13 -24.35 20.76 -10.94
CA PHE A 13 -23.98 19.91 -12.08
C PHE A 13 -24.22 18.43 -11.79
N ILE A 14 -23.77 17.94 -10.62
CA ILE A 14 -24.04 16.56 -10.16
C ILE A 14 -25.55 16.30 -10.08
N ASN A 15 -26.34 17.20 -9.50
CA ASN A 15 -27.78 16.99 -9.37
C ASN A 15 -28.52 17.01 -10.72
N GLN A 16 -28.04 17.82 -11.67
CA GLN A 16 -28.64 17.93 -13.01
C GLN A 16 -28.30 16.74 -13.91
N HIS A 17 -27.10 16.17 -13.77
CA HIS A 17 -26.60 15.11 -14.66
C HIS A 17 -26.49 13.73 -13.99
N GLY A 18 -26.52 13.67 -12.66
CA GLY A 18 -26.42 12.45 -11.86
C GLY A 18 -27.70 11.63 -11.78
N GLY A 19 -28.80 12.11 -12.37
CA GLY A 19 -30.02 11.32 -12.61
C GLY A 19 -29.91 10.36 -13.79
N ALA A 20 -28.79 10.35 -14.53
CA ALA A 20 -28.50 9.34 -15.53
C ALA A 20 -28.51 7.95 -14.86
N ARG A 21 -29.10 6.96 -15.56
CA ARG A 21 -29.31 5.59 -15.06
C ARG A 21 -28.10 5.08 -14.25
N PRO A 22 -28.31 4.34 -13.14
CA PRO A 22 -27.22 3.61 -12.49
C PRO A 22 -26.51 2.80 -13.57
N ILE A 23 -25.26 3.19 -13.83
CA ILE A 23 -24.36 2.50 -14.73
C ILE A 23 -24.18 1.09 -14.12
N ALA A 24 -24.26 0.05 -14.93
CA ALA A 24 -24.21 -1.32 -14.40
C ALA A 24 -22.82 -1.62 -13.84
N ASP A 25 -22.71 -2.48 -12.81
CA ASP A 25 -21.42 -2.91 -12.23
C ASP A 25 -20.41 -3.38 -13.31
N SER A 26 -20.89 -3.92 -14.44
CA SER A 26 -20.07 -4.31 -15.59
C SER A 26 -19.24 -3.17 -16.19
N ASP A 27 -19.74 -1.94 -16.14
CA ASP A 27 -19.13 -0.79 -16.76
C ASP A 27 -17.92 -0.30 -15.94
N TRP A 28 -17.93 -0.51 -14.62
CA TRP A 28 -16.78 -0.30 -13.73
C TRP A 28 -15.57 -1.16 -14.14
N TYR A 29 -15.78 -2.46 -14.35
CA TYR A 29 -14.69 -3.36 -14.73
C TYR A 29 -14.17 -3.06 -16.14
N GLY A 30 -15.07 -2.78 -17.08
CA GLY A 30 -14.70 -2.38 -18.45
C GLY A 30 -13.87 -1.09 -18.45
N LEU A 31 -14.21 -0.16 -17.56
CA LEU A 31 -13.52 1.10 -17.36
C LEU A 31 -12.10 0.94 -16.79
N VAL A 32 -11.96 0.21 -15.69
CA VAL A 32 -10.63 -0.08 -15.12
C VAL A 32 -9.77 -0.79 -16.17
N ALA A 33 -10.34 -1.75 -16.89
CA ALA A 33 -9.67 -2.41 -18.01
C ALA A 33 -9.25 -1.42 -19.11
N ALA A 34 -10.09 -0.43 -19.45
CA ALA A 34 -9.77 0.60 -20.43
C ALA A 34 -8.62 1.50 -19.98
N ILE A 35 -8.58 1.92 -18.71
CA ILE A 35 -7.49 2.73 -18.16
C ILE A 35 -6.19 1.94 -18.12
N VAL A 36 -6.22 0.74 -17.54
CA VAL A 36 -5.04 -0.12 -17.43
C VAL A 36 -4.54 -0.49 -18.83
N GLY A 37 -5.45 -0.84 -19.74
CA GLY A 37 -5.15 -1.12 -21.14
C GLY A 37 -4.53 0.09 -21.85
N SER A 38 -5.10 1.28 -21.70
CA SER A 38 -4.57 2.51 -22.29
C SER A 38 -3.17 2.84 -21.74
N CYS A 39 -2.98 2.80 -20.43
CA CYS A 39 -1.66 2.93 -19.79
C CYS A 39 -0.66 1.93 -20.35
N ALA A 40 -1.06 0.66 -20.46
CA ALA A 40 -0.20 -0.40 -20.96
C ALA A 40 0.20 -0.15 -22.42
N LEU A 41 -0.77 0.17 -23.28
CA LEU A 41 -0.56 0.48 -24.70
C LEU A 41 0.36 1.70 -24.88
N ILE A 42 0.15 2.76 -24.10
CA ILE A 42 1.00 3.96 -24.13
C ILE A 42 2.42 3.62 -23.65
N ALA A 43 2.56 2.79 -22.62
CA ALA A 43 3.86 2.33 -22.13
C ALA A 43 4.59 1.38 -23.11
N LEU A 44 3.93 0.86 -24.15
CA LEU A 44 4.58 0.15 -25.25
C LEU A 44 5.36 1.08 -26.19
N THR A 45 5.16 2.39 -26.11
CA THR A 45 5.84 3.36 -26.97
C THR A 45 7.32 3.49 -26.60
N PRO A 46 8.22 3.81 -27.55
CA PRO A 46 9.64 4.02 -27.26
C PRO A 46 9.90 5.12 -26.20
N PRO A 47 10.92 5.01 -25.33
CA PRO A 47 11.24 6.01 -24.30
C PRO A 47 11.98 7.26 -24.87
N THR A 48 11.62 7.70 -26.08
CA THR A 48 12.20 8.89 -26.71
C THR A 48 11.58 10.18 -26.14
N ARG A 49 12.27 11.31 -26.27
CA ARG A 49 11.75 12.62 -25.84
C ARG A 49 10.39 12.96 -26.45
N GLY A 50 10.19 12.67 -27.73
CA GLY A 50 8.91 12.90 -28.41
C GLY A 50 7.77 12.07 -27.81
N TRP A 51 7.99 10.78 -27.60
CA TRP A 51 6.98 9.92 -26.96
C TRP A 51 6.73 10.28 -25.49
N LYS A 52 7.72 10.78 -24.75
CA LYS A 52 7.50 11.33 -23.40
C LYS A 52 6.55 12.52 -23.39
N LEU A 53 6.63 13.41 -24.39
CA LEU A 53 5.67 14.50 -24.55
C LEU A 53 4.27 13.98 -24.86
N VAL A 54 4.13 12.98 -25.72
CA VAL A 54 2.84 12.34 -26.02
C VAL A 54 2.24 11.67 -24.77
N ARG A 55 3.06 10.96 -24.00
CA ARG A 55 2.66 10.38 -22.70
C ARG A 55 2.15 11.47 -21.76
N ALA A 56 2.88 12.59 -21.66
CA ALA A 56 2.50 13.73 -20.84
C ALA A 56 1.19 14.40 -21.32
N SER A 57 0.94 14.48 -22.62
CA SER A 57 -0.28 15.11 -23.17
C SER A 57 -1.53 14.25 -23.02
N ILE A 58 -1.40 12.91 -22.98
CA ILE A 58 -2.55 12.00 -22.78
C ILE A 58 -2.96 11.95 -21.30
N LEU A 59 -2.02 12.15 -20.38
CA LEU A 59 -2.27 12.01 -18.96
C LEU A 59 -3.38 12.93 -18.41
N PRO A 60 -3.51 14.21 -18.82
CA PRO A 60 -4.66 15.04 -18.46
C PRO A 60 -6.01 14.43 -18.88
N LEU A 61 -6.10 13.79 -20.05
CA LEU A 61 -7.33 13.12 -20.48
C LEU A 61 -7.65 11.93 -19.57
N MET A 62 -6.63 11.14 -19.18
CA MET A 62 -6.80 10.07 -18.21
C MET A 62 -7.22 10.61 -16.84
N MET A 63 -6.65 11.73 -16.40
CA MET A 63 -7.03 12.41 -15.15
C MET A 63 -8.46 12.90 -15.17
N SER A 64 -8.88 13.60 -16.23
CA SER A 64 -10.26 14.08 -16.40
C SER A 64 -11.24 12.92 -16.39
N TYR A 65 -10.87 11.81 -17.02
CA TYR A 65 -11.69 10.61 -17.02
C TYR A 65 -11.80 9.98 -15.62
N GLN A 66 -10.71 9.87 -14.86
CA GLN A 66 -10.77 9.41 -13.47
C GLN A 66 -11.60 10.35 -12.59
N ALA A 67 -11.42 11.66 -12.77
CA ALA A 67 -12.13 12.69 -12.02
C ALA A 67 -13.64 12.66 -12.24
N TYR A 68 -14.09 12.24 -13.44
CA TYR A 68 -15.49 12.00 -13.71
C TYR A 68 -16.08 10.96 -12.73
N PHE A 69 -15.38 9.85 -12.44
CA PHE A 69 -15.89 8.82 -11.52
C PHE A 69 -15.88 9.24 -10.06
N PHE A 70 -15.06 10.22 -9.71
CA PHE A 70 -15.14 10.83 -8.38
C PHE A 70 -16.46 11.59 -8.21
N LEU A 71 -16.97 12.19 -9.30
CA LEU A 71 -18.17 13.03 -9.30
C LEU A 71 -19.47 12.26 -9.54
N PHE A 72 -19.40 11.09 -10.16
CA PHE A 72 -20.56 10.30 -10.55
C PHE A 72 -20.51 8.93 -9.87
N PRO A 73 -21.16 8.76 -8.71
CA PRO A 73 -21.12 7.53 -7.95
C PRO A 73 -21.91 6.45 -8.68
N LEU A 74 -21.20 5.56 -9.36
CA LEU A 74 -21.78 4.43 -10.11
C LEU A 74 -22.28 3.31 -9.18
N GLU A 75 -21.84 3.34 -7.92
CA GLU A 75 -21.96 2.23 -6.99
C GLU A 75 -23.25 2.22 -6.19
N HIS A 76 -23.67 1.02 -5.78
CA HIS A 76 -24.87 0.81 -4.97
C HIS A 76 -24.78 1.39 -3.55
N ASP A 77 -23.57 1.59 -3.00
CA ASP A 77 -23.38 2.10 -1.65
C ASP A 77 -22.18 3.07 -1.53
N TRP A 78 -22.17 3.85 -0.45
CA TRP A 78 -21.19 4.90 -0.22
C TRP A 78 -19.81 4.39 0.18
N GLU A 79 -19.72 3.22 0.80
CA GLU A 79 -18.44 2.59 1.13
C GLU A 79 -17.71 2.22 -0.16
N THR A 80 -18.39 1.50 -1.05
CA THR A 80 -17.81 1.08 -2.32
C THR A 80 -17.43 2.29 -3.16
N HIS A 81 -18.25 3.36 -3.20
CA HIS A 81 -17.88 4.60 -3.88
C HIS A 81 -16.59 5.24 -3.33
N TRP A 82 -16.45 5.33 -2.00
CA TRP A 82 -15.24 5.87 -1.36
C TRP A 82 -14.00 5.00 -1.68
N GLY A 83 -14.13 3.68 -1.57
CA GLY A 83 -13.06 2.73 -1.87
C GLY A 83 -12.64 2.76 -3.35
N ASN A 84 -13.61 2.83 -4.26
CA ASN A 84 -13.39 2.92 -5.70
C ASN A 84 -12.72 4.23 -6.10
N THR A 85 -13.15 5.35 -5.51
CA THR A 85 -12.50 6.66 -5.70
C THR A 85 -11.04 6.62 -5.23
N THR A 86 -10.78 5.98 -4.09
CA THR A 86 -9.42 5.73 -3.58
C THR A 86 -8.59 4.88 -4.57
N GLY A 87 -9.18 3.80 -5.10
CA GLY A 87 -8.54 2.94 -6.10
C GLY A 87 -8.23 3.65 -7.43
N HIS A 88 -9.12 4.54 -7.88
CA HIS A 88 -8.88 5.36 -9.07
C HIS A 88 -7.79 6.40 -8.87
N LEU A 89 -7.70 7.02 -7.70
CA LEU A 89 -6.56 7.88 -7.35
C LEU A 89 -5.26 7.09 -7.39
N TRP A 90 -5.24 5.87 -6.84
CA TRP A 90 -4.08 4.99 -6.92
C TRP A 90 -3.68 4.68 -8.37
N HIS A 91 -4.65 4.33 -9.22
CA HIS A 91 -4.40 4.08 -10.64
C HIS A 91 -3.86 5.31 -11.36
N LEU A 92 -4.33 6.50 -10.99
CA LEU A 92 -3.82 7.75 -11.53
C LEU A 92 -2.38 8.01 -11.10
N GLU A 93 -2.06 7.83 -9.81
CA GLU A 93 -0.70 7.93 -9.29
C GLU A 93 0.23 6.94 -9.99
N LYS A 94 -0.22 5.71 -10.24
CA LYS A 94 0.51 4.70 -11.01
C LYS A 94 0.72 5.10 -12.47
N ALA A 95 -0.27 5.71 -13.12
CA ALA A 95 -0.13 6.25 -14.47
C ALA A 95 0.90 7.39 -14.51
N LEU A 96 0.83 8.34 -13.56
CA LEU A 96 1.81 9.43 -13.39
C LEU A 96 3.22 8.88 -13.21
N GLU A 97 3.36 7.87 -12.35
CA GLU A 97 4.63 7.19 -12.07
C GLU A 97 5.20 6.55 -13.34
N LEU A 98 4.45 5.64 -13.97
CA LEU A 98 4.89 4.83 -15.11
C LEU A 98 5.13 5.64 -16.40
N LEU A 99 4.31 6.67 -16.64
CA LEU A 99 4.31 7.38 -17.91
C LEU A 99 5.14 8.67 -17.90
N LEU A 100 5.26 9.34 -16.75
CA LEU A 100 5.79 10.70 -16.68
C LEU A 100 6.93 10.88 -15.67
N LEU A 101 6.65 10.67 -14.38
CA LEU A 101 7.56 11.09 -13.30
C LEU A 101 8.75 10.14 -13.13
N TYR A 102 8.51 8.84 -13.23
CA TYR A 102 9.52 7.80 -13.08
C TYR A 102 9.35 6.73 -14.17
N PRO A 103 9.64 7.09 -15.44
CA PRO A 103 9.42 6.19 -16.57
C PRO A 103 10.02 4.82 -16.32
N ALA A 104 9.20 3.80 -16.55
CA ALA A 104 9.54 2.43 -16.20
C ALA A 104 10.85 1.98 -16.87
N GLU A 105 11.16 2.48 -18.07
CA GLU A 105 12.39 2.18 -18.80
C GLU A 105 13.69 2.60 -18.09
N GLU A 106 13.63 3.61 -17.21
CA GLU A 106 14.81 4.18 -16.54
C GLU A 106 14.93 3.72 -15.09
N TYR A 107 13.80 3.46 -14.45
CA TYR A 107 13.75 3.29 -13.00
C TYR A 107 13.32 1.88 -12.56
N TRP A 108 12.77 1.06 -13.48
CA TRP A 108 12.17 -0.21 -13.13
C TRP A 108 12.90 -1.34 -13.84
N TYR A 109 13.21 -2.39 -13.09
CA TYR A 109 13.71 -3.64 -13.66
C TYR A 109 13.24 -4.81 -12.83
N ARG A 110 12.94 -5.91 -13.53
CA ARG A 110 12.61 -7.18 -12.88
C ARG A 110 13.91 -7.85 -12.44
N LEU A 111 13.87 -8.62 -11.36
CA LEU A 111 14.96 -9.42 -10.85
C LEU A 111 14.71 -10.89 -11.20
N ARG A 112 15.66 -11.51 -11.91
CA ARG A 112 15.63 -12.93 -12.24
C ARG A 112 16.79 -13.64 -11.56
N PRO A 113 16.66 -14.93 -11.21
CA PRO A 113 17.82 -15.73 -10.87
C PRO A 113 18.86 -15.62 -11.98
N ALA A 114 20.13 -15.46 -11.63
CA ALA A 114 21.23 -15.52 -12.56
C ALA A 114 21.10 -16.84 -13.33
N PRO A 115 21.26 -16.83 -14.67
CA PRO A 115 21.40 -18.07 -15.39
C PRO A 115 22.52 -18.85 -14.70
N VAL A 116 22.24 -20.10 -14.32
CA VAL A 116 23.30 -21.02 -13.92
C VAL A 116 24.14 -21.16 -15.17
N MET A 117 25.27 -20.45 -15.22
CA MET A 117 26.31 -20.78 -16.18
C MET A 117 26.63 -22.23 -15.86
N ALA A 118 26.21 -23.13 -16.75
CA ALA A 118 26.63 -24.51 -16.68
C ALA A 118 28.15 -24.46 -16.81
N GLU A 119 28.85 -24.48 -15.68
CA GLU A 119 30.27 -24.79 -15.64
C GLU A 119 30.38 -26.21 -16.18
N LEU A 120 30.65 -26.30 -17.49
CA LEU A 120 31.30 -27.42 -18.12
C LEU A 120 32.64 -27.61 -17.40
N GLY A 121 32.61 -28.37 -16.31
CA GLY A 121 33.77 -28.59 -15.47
C GLY A 121 33.46 -29.57 -14.36
N ASN A 122 33.67 -30.86 -14.67
CA ASN A 122 33.72 -31.99 -13.75
C ASN A 122 34.06 -31.58 -12.31
N SER A 123 33.04 -31.49 -11.46
CA SER A 123 33.17 -31.44 -10.01
C SER A 123 31.94 -32.13 -9.43
N ALA A 124 31.92 -33.46 -9.55
CA ALA A 124 31.13 -34.27 -8.64
C ALA A 124 31.64 -34.00 -7.22
N ASP A 125 30.72 -34.06 -6.25
CA ASP A 125 30.94 -33.93 -4.81
C ASP A 125 30.99 -32.48 -4.27
N LYS A 126 29.79 -31.95 -4.05
CA LYS A 126 29.34 -31.42 -2.75
C LYS A 126 27.83 -31.13 -2.79
N GLU A 127 27.04 -32.02 -2.21
CA GLU A 127 25.70 -31.69 -1.70
C GLU A 127 25.86 -30.64 -0.59
N GLY A 128 25.83 -29.37 -0.98
CA GLY A 128 25.91 -28.23 -0.08
C GLY A 128 24.78 -27.27 -0.38
N GLU A 129 24.02 -26.93 0.67
CA GLU A 129 22.97 -25.91 0.73
C GLU A 129 22.98 -24.93 -0.45
N GLY A 130 21.95 -25.01 -1.29
CA GLY A 130 21.83 -24.22 -2.52
C GLY A 130 22.17 -22.76 -2.27
N LYS A 131 23.31 -22.33 -2.82
CA LYS A 131 23.68 -20.92 -2.93
C LYS A 131 22.43 -20.19 -3.44
N LYS A 132 21.86 -19.29 -2.63
CA LYS A 132 20.82 -18.36 -3.06
C LYS A 132 21.30 -17.74 -4.36
N GLY A 133 20.73 -18.16 -5.48
CA GLY A 133 21.18 -17.73 -6.80
C GLY A 133 21.21 -16.22 -6.85
N ASP A 134 22.36 -15.67 -7.24
CA ASP A 134 22.51 -14.23 -7.45
C ASP A 134 21.37 -13.75 -8.35
N MET A 135 20.73 -12.64 -7.99
CA MET A 135 19.62 -12.10 -8.79
C MET A 135 20.18 -11.04 -9.74
N VAL A 136 19.89 -11.15 -11.03
CA VAL A 136 20.30 -10.20 -12.07
C VAL A 136 19.11 -9.36 -12.54
N ALA A 137 19.40 -8.12 -12.92
CA ALA A 137 18.42 -7.23 -13.51
C ALA A 137 18.03 -7.72 -14.91
N GLU A 138 16.73 -7.95 -15.13
CA GLU A 138 16.16 -8.20 -16.45
C GLU A 138 16.16 -6.88 -17.25
N PRO A 139 16.68 -6.88 -18.48
CA PRO A 139 16.56 -5.73 -19.36
C PRO A 139 15.10 -5.45 -19.69
N VAL A 140 14.74 -4.17 -19.80
CA VAL A 140 13.39 -3.78 -20.21
C VAL A 140 13.14 -4.26 -21.64
N PRO A 141 12.05 -4.99 -21.93
CA PRO A 141 11.82 -5.49 -23.27
C PRO A 141 11.66 -4.38 -24.32
N PRO A 142 11.96 -4.65 -25.61
CA PRO A 142 11.83 -3.65 -26.66
C PRO A 142 10.40 -3.10 -26.81
N PRO A 143 10.24 -1.83 -27.26
CA PRO A 143 8.93 -1.23 -27.52
C PRO A 143 8.06 -2.07 -28.46
N ARG A 144 6.73 -1.95 -28.33
CA ARG A 144 5.74 -2.60 -29.19
C ARG A 144 5.84 -4.13 -29.27
N THR A 145 6.41 -4.78 -28.25
CA THR A 145 6.47 -6.25 -28.17
C THR A 145 5.45 -6.79 -27.18
N ARG A 146 5.01 -8.04 -27.38
CA ARG A 146 4.20 -8.77 -26.38
C ARG A 146 4.95 -8.90 -25.05
N ALA A 147 6.27 -9.11 -25.10
CA ALA A 147 7.12 -9.16 -23.91
C ALA A 147 7.04 -7.85 -23.10
N LYS A 148 7.08 -6.69 -23.76
CA LYS A 148 6.91 -5.38 -23.11
C LYS A 148 5.51 -5.23 -22.52
N LEU A 149 4.46 -5.72 -23.20
CA LEU A 149 3.10 -5.72 -22.66
C LEU A 149 3.01 -6.53 -21.37
N TYR A 150 3.49 -7.77 -21.36
CA TYR A 150 3.53 -8.60 -20.14
C TYR A 150 4.38 -7.97 -19.04
N TRP A 151 5.48 -7.32 -19.40
CA TRP A 151 6.33 -6.62 -18.45
C TRP A 151 5.60 -5.42 -17.83
N VAL A 152 4.92 -4.59 -18.62
CA VAL A 152 4.16 -3.43 -18.11
C VAL A 152 2.98 -3.87 -17.25
N LEU A 153 2.23 -4.90 -17.66
CA LEU A 153 1.15 -5.45 -16.85
C LEU A 153 1.69 -6.09 -15.55
N GLY A 154 2.83 -6.78 -15.63
CA GLY A 154 3.57 -7.24 -14.46
C GLY A 154 3.86 -6.11 -13.49
N ALA A 155 4.44 -5.01 -13.98
CA ALA A 155 4.75 -3.81 -13.23
C ALA A 155 3.50 -3.15 -12.60
N TRP A 156 2.43 -3.02 -13.38
CA TRP A 156 1.17 -2.38 -12.96
C TRP A 156 0.51 -3.11 -11.78
N PHE A 157 0.40 -4.44 -11.90
CA PHE A 157 -0.31 -5.26 -10.94
C PHE A 157 0.60 -5.86 -9.86
N SER A 158 1.92 -5.74 -9.98
CA SER A 158 2.87 -6.04 -8.90
C SER A 158 2.80 -4.95 -7.84
N GLN A 159 1.71 -4.96 -7.07
CA GLN A 159 1.39 -3.95 -6.07
C GLN A 159 2.43 -3.85 -4.95
N ARG A 160 3.11 -4.96 -4.63
CA ARG A 160 4.24 -4.99 -3.68
C ARG A 160 5.62 -4.95 -4.37
N GLY A 161 5.66 -4.92 -5.70
CA GLY A 161 6.90 -4.94 -6.48
C GLY A 161 7.68 -6.24 -6.34
N ILE A 162 7.05 -7.39 -6.03
CA ILE A 162 7.78 -8.64 -5.81
C ILE A 162 8.47 -9.09 -7.09
N GLY A 163 9.77 -9.32 -7.01
CA GLY A 163 10.57 -9.60 -8.20
C GLY A 163 10.95 -8.34 -8.96
N TRP A 164 10.73 -7.15 -8.41
CA TRP A 164 11.13 -5.87 -8.98
C TRP A 164 12.10 -5.16 -8.05
N ASN A 165 12.89 -4.25 -8.62
CA ASN A 165 13.84 -3.44 -7.87
C ASN A 165 13.21 -2.49 -6.82
N TYR A 166 11.91 -2.28 -6.89
CA TYR A 166 11.12 -1.49 -5.95
C TYR A 166 10.30 -2.35 -4.96
N THR A 167 10.67 -3.62 -4.77
CA THR A 167 9.99 -4.53 -3.83
C THR A 167 9.83 -3.87 -2.45
N ALA A 168 8.59 -3.73 -1.98
CA ALA A 168 8.30 -3.19 -0.66
C ALA A 168 8.80 -4.13 0.46
N PRO A 169 9.16 -3.61 1.63
CA PRO A 169 9.56 -4.44 2.76
C PRO A 169 8.51 -5.48 3.14
N LEU A 170 8.91 -6.75 3.07
CA LEU A 170 8.06 -7.87 3.45
C LEU A 170 8.31 -8.26 4.91
N PRO A 171 7.27 -8.54 5.70
CA PRO A 171 7.45 -9.20 6.98
C PRO A 171 7.98 -10.63 6.77
N ALA A 172 8.46 -11.26 7.83
CA ALA A 172 9.05 -12.60 7.73
C ALA A 172 8.01 -13.65 7.33
N SER A 173 6.76 -13.50 7.79
CA SER A 173 5.62 -14.35 7.43
C SER A 173 5.37 -14.40 5.92
N SER A 174 5.48 -13.28 5.22
CA SER A 174 5.31 -13.17 3.76
C SER A 174 6.42 -13.81 2.93
N ARG A 175 7.50 -14.30 3.57
CA ARG A 175 8.66 -14.93 2.89
C ARG A 175 8.77 -16.43 3.19
N ARG A 176 7.72 -17.02 3.74
CA ARG A 176 7.65 -18.43 4.12
C ARG A 176 6.58 -19.14 3.30
N HIS A 177 6.63 -20.46 3.29
CA HIS A 177 5.58 -21.26 2.67
C HIS A 177 4.19 -20.83 3.21
N PRO A 178 3.16 -20.66 2.35
CA PRO A 178 3.09 -21.04 0.93
C PRO A 178 3.41 -19.91 -0.07
N PHE A 179 4.21 -18.90 0.30
CA PHE A 179 4.51 -17.73 -0.53
C PHE A 179 5.94 -17.71 -1.11
N THR A 180 6.63 -18.86 -1.12
CA THR A 180 8.01 -18.97 -1.65
C THR A 180 8.01 -19.50 -3.07
N ARG A 181 9.14 -19.34 -3.78
CA ARG A 181 9.31 -19.90 -5.14
C ARG A 181 9.14 -21.42 -5.20
N GLN A 182 9.39 -22.09 -4.08
CA GLN A 182 9.26 -23.54 -3.91
C GLN A 182 7.86 -23.96 -3.40
N SER A 183 6.97 -23.01 -3.15
CA SER A 183 5.65 -23.33 -2.62
C SER A 183 4.74 -23.93 -3.68
N GLY A 184 4.04 -25.00 -3.32
CA GLY A 184 3.06 -25.64 -4.19
C GLY A 184 1.81 -24.78 -4.37
N ARG A 185 1.24 -24.80 -5.58
CA ARG A 185 0.01 -24.04 -5.94
C ARG A 185 -1.18 -24.43 -5.06
N ILE A 186 -1.39 -25.72 -4.81
CA ILE A 186 -2.51 -26.21 -3.98
C ILE A 186 -2.42 -25.67 -2.55
N ALA A 187 -1.23 -25.71 -1.94
CA ALA A 187 -1.03 -25.21 -0.59
C ALA A 187 -1.30 -23.70 -0.49
N PHE A 188 -0.89 -22.94 -1.52
CA PHE A 188 -1.21 -21.53 -1.64
C PHE A 188 -2.73 -21.30 -1.77
N LEU A 189 -3.40 -21.99 -2.69
CA LEU A 189 -4.84 -21.84 -2.94
C LEU A 189 -5.65 -22.15 -1.68
N LEU A 190 -5.37 -23.25 -1.00
CA LEU A 190 -6.04 -23.61 0.26
C LEU A 190 -5.80 -22.57 1.36
N ASN A 191 -4.58 -22.05 1.47
CA ASN A 191 -4.27 -21.02 2.45
C ASN A 191 -5.02 -19.70 2.16
N ARG A 192 -5.03 -19.26 0.90
CA ARG A 192 -5.73 -18.03 0.49
C ARG A 192 -7.24 -18.16 0.56
N LEU A 193 -7.81 -19.32 0.23
CA LEU A 193 -9.24 -19.59 0.41
C LEU A 193 -9.64 -19.52 1.88
N ARG A 194 -8.91 -20.17 2.79
CA ARG A 194 -9.18 -20.08 4.24
C ARG A 194 -9.10 -18.65 4.74
N TYR A 195 -8.08 -17.91 4.29
CA TYR A 195 -7.91 -16.50 4.62
C TYR A 195 -9.07 -15.65 4.10
N LEU A 196 -9.49 -15.86 2.86
CA LEU A 196 -10.63 -15.17 2.24
C LEU A 196 -11.92 -15.42 3.02
N THR A 197 -12.21 -16.68 3.34
CA THR A 197 -13.41 -17.04 4.12
C THR A 197 -13.40 -16.41 5.51
N ALA A 198 -12.28 -16.53 6.23
CA ALA A 198 -12.16 -15.94 7.57
C ALA A 198 -12.26 -14.40 7.53
N GLY A 199 -11.59 -13.77 6.56
CA GLY A 199 -11.64 -12.32 6.36
C GLY A 199 -13.06 -11.84 6.02
N TYR A 200 -13.78 -12.56 5.15
CA TYR A 200 -15.16 -12.24 4.79
C TYR A 200 -16.08 -12.30 6.00
N LEU A 201 -15.95 -13.34 6.84
CA LEU A 201 -16.76 -13.46 8.06
C LEU A 201 -16.46 -12.33 9.07
N CYS A 202 -15.20 -11.92 9.22
CA CYS A 202 -14.83 -10.77 10.04
C CYS A 202 -15.38 -9.45 9.48
N TYR A 203 -15.32 -9.25 8.16
CA TYR A 203 -15.93 -8.11 7.49
C TYR A 203 -17.44 -8.10 7.68
N ASP A 204 -18.10 -9.24 7.48
CA ASP A 204 -19.54 -9.37 7.61
C ASP A 204 -20.00 -9.12 9.06
N LEU A 205 -19.24 -9.60 10.05
CA LEU A 205 -19.45 -9.27 11.46
C LEU A 205 -19.33 -7.76 11.71
N ALA A 206 -18.28 -7.12 11.21
CA ALA A 206 -18.08 -5.68 11.35
C ALA A 206 -19.23 -4.89 10.71
N ARG A 207 -19.63 -5.27 9.49
CA ARG A 207 -20.75 -4.67 8.76
C ARG A 207 -22.08 -4.86 9.48
N ALA A 208 -22.41 -6.09 9.88
CA ALA A 208 -23.64 -6.38 10.62
C ALA A 208 -23.71 -5.60 11.93
N TYR A 209 -22.59 -5.51 12.68
CA TYR A 209 -22.51 -4.68 13.87
C TYR A 209 -22.76 -3.19 13.58
N MET A 210 -22.18 -2.67 12.50
CA MET A 210 -22.36 -1.26 12.10
C MET A 210 -23.78 -0.97 11.60
N THR A 211 -24.48 -1.96 11.04
CA THR A 211 -25.83 -1.77 10.48
C THR A 211 -26.94 -1.99 11.51
N PHE A 212 -26.80 -3.03 12.34
CA PHE A 212 -27.86 -3.55 13.23
C PHE A 212 -27.48 -3.49 14.72
N GLY A 213 -26.20 -3.27 15.05
CA GLY A 213 -25.74 -3.25 16.43
C GLY A 213 -26.01 -1.92 17.17
N PRO A 214 -25.62 -1.82 18.45
CA PRO A 214 -25.82 -0.63 19.27
C PRO A 214 -25.14 0.65 18.72
N GLY A 215 -24.11 0.47 17.89
CA GLY A 215 -23.41 1.57 17.23
C GLY A 215 -24.06 2.08 15.94
N ALA A 216 -25.17 1.49 15.48
CA ALA A 216 -25.72 1.78 14.15
C ALA A 216 -26.03 3.27 13.92
N ALA A 217 -26.61 3.95 14.91
CA ALA A 217 -26.88 5.38 14.84
C ALA A 217 -25.61 6.21 14.64
N PHE A 218 -24.49 5.82 15.28
CA PHE A 218 -23.20 6.48 15.11
C PHE A 218 -22.69 6.34 13.67
N PHE A 219 -22.66 5.13 13.13
CA PHE A 219 -22.10 4.88 11.79
C PHE A 219 -22.95 5.47 10.67
N ARG A 220 -24.28 5.43 10.81
CA ARG A 220 -25.17 6.12 9.86
C ARG A 220 -24.99 7.64 9.90
N GLY A 221 -24.43 8.21 10.98
CA GLY A 221 -24.11 9.63 11.06
C GLY A 221 -25.32 10.53 10.78
N ILE A 222 -26.52 10.12 11.18
CA ILE A 222 -27.76 10.87 10.94
C ILE A 222 -27.75 12.12 11.83
N PRO A 223 -27.85 13.33 11.27
CA PRO A 223 -27.87 14.58 12.05
C PRO A 223 -28.94 14.55 13.14
N GLY A 224 -28.57 14.97 14.35
CA GLY A 224 -29.47 15.01 15.52
C GLY A 224 -29.73 13.66 16.21
N ILE A 225 -29.37 12.53 15.59
CA ILE A 225 -29.54 11.18 16.16
C ILE A 225 -28.19 10.55 16.53
N ALA A 226 -27.19 10.69 15.65
CA ALA A 226 -25.89 10.08 15.85
C ALA A 226 -25.17 10.72 17.06
N PRO A 227 -24.68 9.94 18.04
CA PRO A 227 -23.88 10.48 19.13
C PRO A 227 -22.56 11.05 18.58
N SER A 228 -22.09 12.14 19.17
CA SER A 228 -20.75 12.65 18.88
C SER A 228 -19.70 11.64 19.35
N HIS A 229 -18.60 11.50 18.62
CA HIS A 229 -17.49 10.65 19.05
C HIS A 229 -16.92 11.10 20.43
N GLU A 230 -17.03 12.39 20.75
CA GLU A 230 -16.58 12.95 22.02
C GLU A 230 -17.45 12.51 23.21
N THR A 231 -18.73 12.20 22.98
CA THR A 231 -19.63 11.73 24.05
C THR A 231 -19.52 10.23 24.30
N LEU A 232 -18.82 9.50 23.44
CA LEU A 232 -18.58 8.06 23.62
C LEU A 232 -17.56 7.81 24.74
N THR A 233 -17.83 6.77 25.53
CA THR A 233 -16.87 6.21 26.49
C THR A 233 -15.65 5.62 25.76
N ILE A 234 -14.52 5.47 26.45
CA ILE A 234 -13.30 4.87 25.86
C ILE A 234 -13.57 3.48 25.27
N PRO A 235 -14.28 2.55 25.95
CA PRO A 235 -14.62 1.25 25.36
C PRO A 235 -15.46 1.37 24.09
N GLN A 236 -16.45 2.27 24.05
CA GLN A 236 -17.26 2.51 22.84
C GLN A 236 -16.41 3.05 21.69
N ARG A 237 -15.51 4.01 21.95
CA ARG A 237 -14.60 4.53 20.91
C ARG A 237 -13.73 3.41 20.33
N ALA A 238 -13.19 2.54 21.18
CA ALA A 238 -12.42 1.37 20.72
C ALA A 238 -13.29 0.42 19.90
N LEU A 239 -14.47 0.05 20.42
CA LEU A 239 -15.40 -0.85 19.76
C LEU A 239 -15.92 -0.29 18.43
N TYR A 240 -16.04 1.03 18.27
CA TYR A 240 -16.51 1.64 17.02
C TYR A 240 -15.38 1.81 16.00
N SER A 241 -14.13 1.92 16.46
CA SER A 241 -12.95 2.04 15.59
C SER A 241 -12.57 0.71 14.94
N VAL A 242 -12.75 -0.41 15.66
CA VAL A 242 -12.37 -1.75 15.17
C VAL A 242 -13.12 -2.15 13.89
N PRO A 243 -14.47 -2.05 13.80
CA PRO A 243 -15.22 -2.33 12.58
C PRO A 243 -14.75 -1.51 11.37
N ILE A 244 -14.44 -0.23 11.57
CA ILE A 244 -13.91 0.64 10.51
C ILE A 244 -12.56 0.13 10.01
N ALA A 245 -11.64 -0.20 10.93
CA ALA A 245 -10.34 -0.75 10.56
C ALA A 245 -10.47 -2.10 9.83
N LEU A 246 -11.38 -2.97 10.27
CA LEU A 246 -11.67 -4.25 9.61
C LEU A 246 -12.25 -4.08 8.21
N ARG A 247 -13.14 -3.10 8.01
CA ARG A 247 -13.71 -2.79 6.69
C ARG A 247 -12.66 -2.26 5.73
N VAL A 248 -11.84 -1.30 6.16
CA VAL A 248 -10.71 -0.79 5.35
C VAL A 248 -9.74 -1.91 4.99
N PHE A 249 -9.37 -2.75 5.96
CA PHE A 249 -8.54 -3.93 5.74
C PHE A 249 -9.15 -4.89 4.71
N TRP A 250 -10.44 -5.18 4.84
CA TRP A 250 -11.15 -6.08 3.94
C TRP A 250 -11.26 -5.50 2.53
N SER A 251 -11.63 -4.22 2.36
CA SER A 251 -11.72 -3.59 1.03
C SER A 251 -10.41 -3.70 0.24
N ILE A 252 -9.27 -3.74 0.93
CA ILE A 252 -7.95 -3.93 0.31
C ILE A 252 -7.72 -5.41 -0.06
N GLU A 253 -8.05 -6.36 0.82
CA GLU A 253 -7.86 -7.79 0.56
C GLU A 253 -8.91 -8.41 -0.38
N GLU A 254 -10.12 -7.83 -0.44
CA GLU A 254 -11.25 -8.28 -1.26
C GLU A 254 -10.89 -8.33 -2.74
N TRP A 255 -10.06 -7.41 -3.21
CA TRP A 255 -9.56 -7.43 -4.58
C TRP A 255 -8.33 -8.32 -4.74
N TYR A 256 -7.37 -8.21 -3.81
CA TYR A 256 -6.09 -8.88 -3.93
C TYR A 256 -6.18 -10.40 -3.78
N THR A 257 -6.96 -10.88 -2.81
CA THR A 257 -7.05 -12.31 -2.50
C THR A 257 -7.69 -13.09 -3.65
N PRO A 258 -8.88 -12.71 -4.16
CA PRO A 258 -9.51 -13.44 -5.26
C PRO A 258 -8.69 -13.40 -6.54
N ILE A 259 -8.11 -12.25 -6.90
CA ILE A 259 -7.22 -12.16 -8.09
C ILE A 259 -6.03 -13.10 -7.92
N SER A 260 -5.40 -13.14 -6.74
CA SER A 260 -4.27 -14.05 -6.49
C SER A 260 -4.65 -15.52 -6.65
N ILE A 261 -5.85 -15.90 -6.19
CA ILE A 261 -6.37 -17.27 -6.32
C ILE A 261 -6.60 -17.60 -7.79
N ILE A 262 -7.30 -16.72 -8.52
CA ILE A 262 -7.61 -16.90 -9.94
C ILE A 262 -6.32 -16.99 -10.76
N ALA A 263 -5.37 -16.08 -10.56
CA ALA A 263 -4.12 -16.05 -11.32
C ALA A 263 -3.27 -17.31 -11.06
N VAL A 264 -3.09 -17.71 -9.79
CA VAL A 264 -2.29 -18.91 -9.47
C VAL A 264 -2.98 -20.20 -9.94
N ALA A 265 -4.31 -20.26 -9.87
CA ALA A 265 -5.08 -21.40 -10.39
C ALA A 265 -4.98 -21.50 -11.92
N LEU A 266 -5.21 -20.40 -12.65
CA LEU A 266 -5.08 -20.35 -14.10
C LEU A 266 -3.66 -20.70 -14.55
N GLY A 267 -2.64 -20.19 -13.86
CA GLY A 267 -1.27 -20.57 -14.15
C GLY A 267 -1.02 -22.08 -13.99
N GLY A 268 -1.73 -22.73 -13.07
CA GLY A 268 -1.59 -24.17 -12.83
C GLY A 268 -2.26 -24.98 -13.93
N VAL A 269 -3.47 -24.58 -14.32
CA VAL A 269 -4.24 -25.22 -15.39
C VAL A 269 -3.58 -25.06 -16.75
N LEU A 270 -3.05 -23.87 -17.04
CA LEU A 270 -2.46 -23.53 -18.33
C LEU A 270 -0.96 -23.80 -18.43
N GLY A 271 -0.33 -24.25 -17.34
CA GLY A 271 1.12 -24.44 -17.26
C GLY A 271 1.92 -23.14 -17.38
N TRP A 272 1.30 -21.98 -17.08
CA TRP A 272 1.98 -20.70 -17.12
C TRP A 272 2.81 -20.47 -15.86
N GLU A 273 4.05 -20.05 -16.07
CA GLU A 273 5.00 -19.73 -15.01
C GLU A 273 5.37 -18.24 -15.01
N GLY A 274 5.75 -17.74 -13.85
CA GLY A 274 6.14 -16.34 -13.65
C GLY A 274 5.49 -15.73 -12.41
N GLU A 275 5.90 -14.52 -12.05
CA GLU A 275 5.44 -13.83 -10.83
C GLU A 275 3.92 -13.84 -10.67
N TRP A 276 3.21 -13.51 -11.74
CA TRP A 276 1.74 -13.45 -11.76
C TRP A 276 1.07 -14.79 -11.59
N TRP A 277 1.71 -15.84 -12.08
CA TRP A 277 1.11 -17.16 -12.18
C TRP A 277 1.53 -18.06 -11.04
N SER A 278 2.52 -17.68 -10.24
CA SER A 278 3.08 -18.52 -9.19
C SER A 278 2.80 -17.95 -7.79
N PRO A 279 2.70 -18.80 -6.73
CA PRO A 279 2.42 -18.37 -5.36
C PRO A 279 3.31 -17.23 -4.83
N TRP A 280 4.58 -17.21 -5.22
CA TRP A 280 5.55 -16.25 -4.71
C TRP A 280 5.34 -14.81 -5.17
N GLY A 281 4.61 -14.57 -6.26
CA GLY A 281 4.27 -13.21 -6.67
C GLY A 281 3.08 -12.62 -5.91
N TRP A 282 2.42 -13.43 -5.07
CA TRP A 282 1.23 -13.04 -4.32
C TRP A 282 1.38 -13.18 -2.79
N PRO A 283 2.42 -12.61 -2.16
CA PRO A 283 2.52 -12.65 -0.70
C PRO A 283 1.39 -11.85 -0.04
N PRO A 284 1.00 -12.15 1.21
CA PRO A 284 -0.02 -11.40 1.94
C PRO A 284 0.27 -9.90 1.93
N LEU A 285 -0.74 -9.03 1.82
CA LEU A 285 -0.52 -7.58 1.84
C LEU A 285 -0.18 -7.08 3.23
N PHE A 286 -0.82 -7.67 4.22
CA PHE A 286 -0.63 -7.36 5.62
C PHE A 286 0.32 -8.35 6.29
N GLY A 287 1.08 -7.86 7.26
CA GLY A 287 1.84 -8.70 8.19
C GLY A 287 0.94 -9.27 9.27
N THR A 288 1.41 -10.32 9.93
CA THR A 288 0.66 -10.94 11.02
C THR A 288 0.81 -10.12 12.31
N ILE A 289 -0.14 -10.25 13.24
CA ILE A 289 0.00 -9.70 14.60
C ILE A 289 1.29 -10.22 15.26
N ARG A 290 1.70 -11.46 14.95
CA ARG A 290 2.96 -12.04 15.41
C ARG A 290 4.18 -11.27 14.89
N ASP A 291 4.18 -10.83 13.62
CA ASP A 291 5.29 -10.02 13.09
C ASP A 291 5.41 -8.70 13.85
N LEU A 292 4.26 -8.05 14.13
CA LEU A 292 4.22 -6.82 14.91
C LEU A 292 4.64 -7.05 16.38
N TRP A 293 4.26 -8.17 16.99
CA TRP A 293 4.71 -8.53 18.34
C TRP A 293 6.23 -8.77 18.42
N ILE A 294 6.81 -9.44 17.42
CA ILE A 294 8.25 -9.71 17.37
C ILE A 294 9.04 -8.42 17.15
N HIS A 295 8.52 -7.50 16.34
CA HIS A 295 9.12 -6.21 15.99
C HIS A 295 8.16 -5.03 16.24
N PRO A 296 7.87 -4.69 17.49
CA PRO A 296 6.84 -3.70 17.78
C PRO A 296 7.30 -2.26 17.51
N GLY A 297 6.32 -1.42 17.19
CA GLY A 297 6.49 -0.01 16.91
C GLY A 297 5.76 0.43 15.64
N LEU A 298 5.41 1.71 15.61
CA LEU A 298 4.73 2.35 14.49
C LEU A 298 5.55 2.28 13.21
N GLY A 299 6.88 2.36 13.31
CA GLY A 299 7.76 2.27 12.15
C GLY A 299 7.67 0.91 11.46
N HIS A 300 7.57 -0.18 12.23
CA HIS A 300 7.36 -1.52 11.66
C HIS A 300 5.93 -1.67 11.13
N MET A 301 4.95 -1.12 11.85
CA MET A 301 3.55 -1.14 11.42
C MET A 301 3.39 -0.55 10.02
N TRP A 302 3.80 0.70 9.83
CA TRP A 302 3.61 1.42 8.56
C TRP A 302 4.51 0.94 7.42
N SER A 303 5.71 0.43 7.71
CA SER A 303 6.67 0.04 6.65
C SER A 303 6.62 -1.42 6.23
N LYS A 304 6.03 -2.31 7.04
CA LYS A 304 6.10 -3.77 6.82
C LYS A 304 4.77 -4.50 7.00
N THR A 305 3.98 -4.16 8.01
CA THR A 305 2.79 -4.96 8.34
C THR A 305 1.48 -4.38 7.85
N TRP A 306 1.37 -3.06 7.66
CA TRP A 306 0.27 -2.46 6.93
C TRP A 306 0.48 -2.64 5.42
N HIS A 307 -0.59 -2.61 4.61
CA HIS A 307 -0.47 -2.75 3.16
C HIS A 307 0.50 -1.71 2.57
N GLN A 308 1.14 -2.07 1.46
CA GLN A 308 2.24 -1.29 0.86
C GLN A 308 1.90 -0.80 -0.57
N TYR A 309 0.62 -0.74 -0.94
CA TYR A 309 0.17 -0.33 -2.28
C TYR A 309 0.71 1.03 -2.72
N PHE A 310 0.72 1.98 -1.79
CA PHE A 310 1.15 3.34 -2.01
C PHE A 310 2.64 3.55 -1.73
N HIS A 311 3.32 2.56 -1.17
CA HIS A 311 4.67 2.72 -0.63
C HIS A 311 5.67 3.21 -1.67
N HIS A 312 5.65 2.64 -2.88
CA HIS A 312 6.58 3.02 -3.94
C HIS A 312 6.33 4.47 -4.40
N TRP A 313 5.07 4.81 -4.66
CA TRP A 313 4.67 6.17 -5.04
C TRP A 313 5.07 7.19 -3.97
N LEU A 314 4.76 6.91 -2.70
CA LEU A 314 5.07 7.79 -1.58
C LEU A 314 6.58 7.96 -1.37
N ILE A 315 7.38 6.92 -1.59
CA ILE A 315 8.84 7.05 -1.55
C ILE A 315 9.35 7.89 -2.71
N LEU A 316 8.95 7.55 -3.95
CA LEU A 316 9.45 8.23 -5.12
C LEU A 316 9.06 9.70 -5.12
N PHE A 317 7.75 9.98 -5.02
CA PHE A 317 7.23 11.33 -5.11
C PHE A 317 7.46 12.13 -3.82
N GLY A 318 7.05 11.59 -2.67
CA GLY A 318 7.12 12.29 -1.39
C GLY A 318 8.53 12.33 -0.81
N TRP A 319 9.13 11.17 -0.57
CA TRP A 319 10.43 11.08 0.12
C TRP A 319 11.60 11.59 -0.73
N ILE A 320 11.71 11.11 -1.96
CA ILE A 320 12.81 11.44 -2.88
C ILE A 320 12.51 12.72 -3.66
N GLY A 321 11.33 12.79 -4.30
CA GLY A 321 10.93 13.92 -5.15
C GLY A 321 10.88 15.22 -4.36
N ILE A 322 9.95 15.33 -3.41
CA ILE A 322 9.78 16.53 -2.60
C ILE A 322 10.90 16.65 -1.56
N GLY A 323 11.12 15.59 -0.76
CA GLY A 323 12.06 15.65 0.34
C GLY A 323 13.51 15.88 -0.08
N GLU A 324 14.06 15.03 -0.95
CA GLU A 324 15.48 15.09 -1.33
C GLU A 324 15.75 16.08 -2.45
N ASN A 325 14.96 16.06 -3.53
CA ASN A 325 15.27 16.86 -4.72
C ASN A 325 14.77 18.32 -4.60
N ILE A 326 13.55 18.55 -4.10
CA ILE A 326 12.98 19.90 -4.02
C ILE A 326 13.45 20.63 -2.75
N LEU A 327 13.36 19.98 -1.58
CA LEU A 327 13.72 20.59 -0.31
C LEU A 327 15.19 20.41 0.08
N GLY A 328 15.97 19.64 -0.70
CA GLY A 328 17.39 19.41 -0.44
C GLY A 328 17.68 18.65 0.85
N LEU A 329 16.71 17.91 1.40
CA LEU A 329 16.90 17.18 2.65
C LEU A 329 17.93 16.04 2.43
N PRO A 330 18.83 15.77 3.40
CA PRO A 330 19.86 14.75 3.25
C PRO A 330 19.28 13.39 2.88
N ALA A 331 19.89 12.72 1.91
CA ALA A 331 19.56 11.35 1.53
C ALA A 331 19.56 10.44 2.75
N SER A 332 18.48 9.68 2.93
CA SER A 332 18.30 8.82 4.10
C SER A 332 17.65 7.49 3.74
N GLY A 333 18.17 6.41 4.35
CA GLY A 333 17.92 5.03 3.90
C GLY A 333 18.91 4.59 2.81
N ILE A 334 18.79 3.35 2.33
CA ILE A 334 19.49 2.91 1.12
C ILE A 334 18.76 3.53 -0.09
N SER A 335 18.81 4.85 -0.20
CA SER A 335 18.57 5.58 -1.45
C SER A 335 19.83 5.50 -2.33
N VAL A 336 20.54 4.37 -2.29
CA VAL A 336 21.62 4.10 -3.22
C VAL A 336 20.94 3.60 -4.47
N ARG A 337 20.49 4.54 -5.32
CA ARG A 337 20.17 4.22 -6.71
C ARG A 337 21.36 3.39 -7.22
N PRO A 338 21.20 2.11 -7.62
CA PRO A 338 22.06 1.59 -8.65
C PRO A 338 21.58 2.37 -9.87
N ARG A 339 22.24 3.49 -10.20
CA ARG A 339 22.27 3.92 -11.60
C ARG A 339 22.99 2.77 -12.31
N LEU A 340 22.23 1.78 -12.77
CA LEU A 340 22.73 0.92 -13.83
C LEU A 340 22.98 1.88 -14.99
N ALA A 341 24.25 2.17 -15.25
CA ALA A 341 24.64 3.00 -16.37
C ALA A 341 24.01 2.36 -17.61
N ALA A 342 23.11 3.08 -18.28
CA ALA A 342 22.37 2.61 -19.44
C ALA A 342 23.27 2.49 -20.70
N SER A 343 24.55 2.17 -20.56
CA SER A 343 25.53 2.26 -21.65
C SER A 343 26.54 1.12 -21.75
N SER A 344 26.45 0.02 -20.98
CA SER A 344 27.48 -1.03 -21.01
C SER A 344 27.06 -2.36 -21.65
N PHE A 345 25.96 -2.42 -22.41
CA PHE A 345 25.52 -3.65 -23.09
C PHE A 345 25.84 -3.71 -24.59
N GLN A 346 26.73 -2.85 -25.09
CA GLN A 346 27.26 -2.98 -26.46
C GLN A 346 28.79 -2.89 -26.47
N SER A 347 29.39 -3.86 -27.18
CA SER A 347 30.78 -4.06 -27.61
C SER A 347 31.71 -4.95 -26.74
N ALA A 348 32.50 -5.74 -27.47
CA ALA A 348 33.22 -6.97 -27.13
C ALA A 348 34.57 -6.73 -26.37
N PRO A 349 35.37 -7.77 -26.01
CA PRO A 349 36.49 -7.67 -25.06
C PRO A 349 37.81 -7.27 -25.77
N PRO A 350 38.86 -6.75 -25.07
CA PRO A 350 39.75 -7.62 -24.28
C PRO A 350 40.35 -7.01 -22.98
N SER A 351 40.76 -7.93 -22.10
CA SER A 351 41.85 -7.89 -21.09
C SER A 351 42.39 -6.54 -20.57
N GLU A 352 42.28 -6.30 -19.25
CA GLU A 352 43.41 -6.35 -18.30
C GLU A 352 43.00 -5.82 -16.90
N THR A 353 43.31 -6.64 -15.89
CA THR A 353 43.56 -6.32 -14.48
C THR A 353 43.00 -5.00 -13.91
N SER A 354 41.79 -5.06 -13.37
CA SER A 354 41.44 -4.35 -12.13
C SER A 354 40.31 -5.10 -11.43
N SER A 355 40.59 -5.61 -10.24
CA SER A 355 39.64 -6.37 -9.42
C SER A 355 38.41 -5.51 -9.10
N PRO A 356 37.21 -5.81 -9.64
CA PRO A 356 36.01 -5.12 -9.23
C PRO A 356 35.50 -5.81 -7.98
N SER A 357 35.54 -5.11 -6.85
CA SER A 357 34.76 -5.49 -5.67
C SER A 357 33.32 -5.73 -6.10
N THR A 358 32.90 -7.00 -6.07
CA THR A 358 31.55 -7.47 -6.40
C THR A 358 30.58 -6.91 -5.37
N ARG A 359 30.06 -5.71 -5.64
CA ARG A 359 28.91 -5.17 -4.92
C ARG A 359 27.69 -5.98 -5.33
N SER A 360 27.42 -7.05 -4.60
CA SER A 360 26.15 -7.78 -4.73
C SER A 360 25.01 -6.79 -4.48
N ALA A 361 24.19 -6.54 -5.50
CA ALA A 361 22.97 -5.76 -5.40
C ALA A 361 21.91 -6.61 -4.67
N SER A 362 22.05 -6.75 -3.36
CA SER A 362 21.01 -7.29 -2.49
C SER A 362 19.99 -6.17 -2.22
N PRO A 363 18.68 -6.39 -2.43
CA PRO A 363 17.65 -5.39 -2.15
C PRO A 363 17.49 -5.30 -0.63
N SER A 364 18.42 -4.59 0.01
CA SER A 364 18.39 -4.31 1.44
C SER A 364 17.85 -2.90 1.65
N HIS A 365 16.90 -2.84 2.58
CA HIS A 365 15.92 -1.78 2.80
C HIS A 365 16.46 -0.47 3.39
N PRO A 366 15.66 0.62 3.38
CA PRO A 366 15.91 1.83 4.16
C PRO A 366 15.87 1.65 5.69
N LEU A 367 15.49 0.47 6.19
CA LEU A 367 15.68 0.08 7.59
C LEU A 367 16.55 -1.17 7.65
N PRO A 368 17.69 -1.15 8.36
CA PRO A 368 18.62 -2.27 8.39
C PRO A 368 17.94 -3.50 9.02
N THR A 369 17.74 -4.55 8.21
CA THR A 369 17.29 -5.88 8.65
C THR A 369 18.43 -6.85 8.90
N ALA A 370 19.66 -6.44 8.61
CA ALA A 370 20.88 -7.11 9.07
C ALA A 370 21.58 -6.21 10.09
N PRO A 371 22.33 -6.76 11.06
CA PRO A 371 23.21 -5.94 11.89
C PRO A 371 24.18 -5.23 10.96
N THR A 372 23.97 -3.93 10.75
CA THR A 372 24.91 -3.09 10.02
C THR A 372 26.21 -3.11 10.79
N THR A 373 27.23 -3.74 10.22
CA THR A 373 28.62 -3.66 10.69
C THR A 373 29.13 -2.22 10.73
N SER A 374 28.44 -1.26 10.09
CA SER A 374 28.59 0.15 10.40
C SER A 374 27.53 0.62 11.41
N LYS A 375 27.95 0.80 12.67
CA LYS A 375 27.21 1.55 13.69
C LYS A 375 27.17 3.04 13.31
N ARG A 376 26.50 3.41 12.22
CA ARG A 376 26.32 4.82 11.88
C ARG A 376 25.34 5.42 12.88
N ARG A 377 25.88 6.11 13.89
CA ARG A 377 25.10 6.83 14.90
C ARG A 377 24.17 7.80 14.19
N THR A 378 22.85 7.59 14.30
CA THR A 378 21.87 8.50 13.70
C THR A 378 22.03 9.88 14.31
N SER A 379 22.50 10.85 13.51
CA SER A 379 22.64 12.23 13.97
C SER A 379 21.28 12.89 14.14
N THR A 380 21.19 13.92 14.98
CA THR A 380 19.95 14.71 15.15
C THR A 380 19.51 15.33 13.82
N LYS A 381 20.46 15.73 12.95
CA LYS A 381 20.18 16.21 11.59
C LYS A 381 19.49 15.14 10.73
N ILE A 382 19.93 13.88 10.80
CA ILE A 382 19.28 12.77 10.07
C ILE A 382 17.89 12.47 10.64
N MET A 383 17.72 12.53 11.97
CA MET A 383 16.40 12.36 12.59
C MET A 383 15.41 13.45 12.14
N LEU A 384 15.85 14.71 12.12
CA LEU A 384 15.03 15.82 11.65
C LEU A 384 14.69 15.68 10.16
N SER A 385 15.67 15.33 9.32
CA SER A 385 15.43 15.03 7.90
C SER A 385 14.37 13.94 7.71
N ASN A 386 14.50 12.82 8.43
CA ASN A 386 13.54 11.72 8.36
C ASN A 386 12.15 12.13 8.87
N PHE A 387 12.08 12.96 9.90
CA PHE A 387 10.82 13.49 10.41
C PHE A 387 10.11 14.37 9.36
N LEU A 388 10.82 15.31 8.75
CA LEU A 388 10.28 16.18 7.69
C LEU A 388 9.83 15.38 6.47
N LYS A 389 10.63 14.40 6.01
CA LYS A 389 10.23 13.50 4.92
C LYS A 389 9.02 12.64 5.28
N SER A 390 8.93 12.18 6.53
CA SER A 390 7.76 11.46 7.02
C SER A 390 6.52 12.36 7.04
N LEU A 391 6.64 13.64 7.45
CA LEU A 391 5.53 14.61 7.36
C LEU A 391 5.01 14.73 5.94
N ILE A 392 5.88 14.85 4.94
CA ILE A 392 5.48 14.91 3.53
C ILE A 392 4.74 13.64 3.12
N VAL A 393 5.33 12.46 3.38
CA VAL A 393 4.74 11.18 2.99
C VAL A 393 3.37 10.99 3.64
N PHE A 394 3.24 11.24 4.93
CA PHE A 394 1.97 11.09 5.63
C PHE A 394 0.94 12.16 5.25
N ALA A 395 1.36 13.39 4.92
CA ALA A 395 0.46 14.42 4.39
C ALA A 395 -0.11 13.99 3.02
N LEU A 396 0.72 13.44 2.14
CA LEU A 396 0.28 12.90 0.85
C LEU A 396 -0.69 11.73 1.03
N THR A 397 -0.39 10.81 1.96
CA THR A 397 -1.32 9.73 2.32
C THR A 397 -2.65 10.29 2.83
N GLY A 398 -2.62 11.31 3.68
CA GLY A 398 -3.82 11.97 4.18
C GLY A 398 -4.66 12.58 3.06
N LEU A 399 -4.03 13.36 2.18
CA LEU A 399 -4.68 13.97 1.02
C LEU A 399 -5.33 12.91 0.13
N HIS A 400 -4.65 11.77 -0.07
CA HIS A 400 -5.18 10.64 -0.83
C HIS A 400 -6.49 10.09 -0.25
N HIS A 401 -6.68 10.11 1.07
CA HIS A 401 -7.91 9.65 1.72
C HIS A 401 -8.98 10.75 1.85
N ASP A 402 -8.55 12.02 1.88
CA ASP A 402 -9.46 13.16 1.93
C ASP A 402 -10.13 13.46 0.59
N ILE A 403 -9.46 13.21 -0.54
CA ILE A 403 -10.09 13.40 -1.86
C ILE A 403 -11.36 12.55 -2.00
N PRO A 404 -11.35 11.20 -1.78
CA PRO A 404 -12.56 10.39 -1.78
C PRO A 404 -13.60 10.84 -0.76
N SER A 405 -13.15 11.26 0.43
CA SER A 405 -14.04 11.74 1.50
C SER A 405 -14.75 13.04 1.10
N TYR A 406 -14.06 13.95 0.42
CA TYR A 406 -14.61 15.20 -0.10
C TYR A 406 -15.65 14.94 -1.18
N PHE A 407 -15.35 14.09 -2.16
CA PHE A 407 -16.31 13.74 -3.21
C PHE A 407 -17.54 13.06 -2.64
N LEU A 408 -17.35 12.15 -1.67
CA LEU A 408 -18.47 11.54 -0.98
C LEU A 408 -19.35 12.58 -0.24
N GLN A 409 -18.74 13.57 0.41
CA GLN A 409 -19.49 14.65 1.07
C GLN A 409 -20.33 15.49 0.10
N LEU A 410 -19.89 15.69 -1.15
CA LEU A 410 -20.70 16.37 -2.17
C LEU A 410 -22.04 15.65 -2.41
N HIS A 411 -22.06 14.33 -2.24
CA HIS A 411 -23.26 13.51 -2.40
C HIS A 411 -24.08 13.35 -1.12
N THR A 412 -23.41 13.25 0.04
CA THR A 412 -24.08 12.88 1.30
C THR A 412 -24.44 14.06 2.18
N ALA A 413 -23.87 15.25 1.97
CA ALA A 413 -24.19 16.43 2.75
C ALA A 413 -25.65 16.88 2.52
N PRO A 414 -26.37 17.37 3.54
CA PRO A 414 -27.67 18.02 3.38
C PRO A 414 -27.69 19.12 2.32
N ALA A 415 -28.85 19.33 1.68
CA ALA A 415 -29.01 20.39 0.68
C ALA A 415 -28.72 21.78 1.31
N GLY A 416 -27.85 22.57 0.69
CA GLY A 416 -27.48 23.90 1.17
C GLY A 416 -26.42 23.95 2.28
N GLU A 417 -26.00 22.81 2.85
CA GLU A 417 -24.90 22.80 3.83
C GLU A 417 -23.54 23.00 3.12
N PRO A 418 -22.75 24.02 3.51
CA PRO A 418 -21.43 24.25 2.93
C PRO A 418 -20.43 23.20 3.44
N ILE A 419 -19.61 22.68 2.54
CA ILE A 419 -18.47 21.82 2.91
C ILE A 419 -17.31 22.71 3.35
N THR A 420 -16.95 22.62 4.63
CA THR A 420 -15.85 23.37 5.23
C THR A 420 -14.50 22.70 4.97
N LEU A 421 -13.41 23.46 4.99
CA LEU A 421 -12.04 22.92 4.89
C LEU A 421 -11.74 21.87 5.97
N ALA A 422 -12.30 22.03 7.17
CA ALA A 422 -12.14 21.06 8.25
C ALA A 422 -12.82 19.71 7.95
N GLN A 423 -13.93 19.72 7.21
CA GLN A 423 -14.58 18.50 6.73
C GLN A 423 -13.82 17.88 5.55
N THR A 424 -13.25 18.72 4.67
CA THR A 424 -12.39 18.28 3.57
C THR A 424 -11.15 17.55 4.08
N PHE A 425 -10.45 18.10 5.08
CA PHE A 425 -9.19 17.54 5.59
C PHE A 425 -9.33 16.65 6.84
N SER A 426 -10.45 15.93 6.92
CA SER A 426 -10.84 15.22 8.14
C SER A 426 -9.95 14.02 8.44
N THR A 427 -9.50 13.28 7.42
CA THR A 427 -8.64 12.10 7.56
C THR A 427 -7.16 12.46 7.57
N THR A 428 -6.74 13.55 6.90
CA THR A 428 -5.33 14.01 6.92
C THR A 428 -4.79 14.22 8.33
N THR A 429 -5.63 14.69 9.26
CA THR A 429 -5.21 14.90 10.65
C THR A 429 -4.71 13.60 11.31
N PHE A 430 -5.33 12.45 11.01
CA PHE A 430 -4.84 11.14 11.49
C PHE A 430 -3.41 10.88 11.01
N PHE A 431 -3.14 11.10 9.72
CA PHE A 431 -1.84 10.80 9.13
C PHE A 431 -0.76 11.80 9.56
N LEU A 432 -1.06 13.10 9.66
CA LEU A 432 -0.10 14.14 10.08
C LEU A 432 0.42 13.94 11.51
N LEU A 433 -0.33 13.24 12.37
CA LEU A 433 0.11 12.92 13.72
C LEU A 433 1.10 11.75 13.77
N GLN A 434 1.12 10.85 12.76
CA GLN A 434 1.98 9.65 12.79
C GLN A 434 3.48 9.97 12.83
N PRO A 435 4.02 10.95 12.06
CA PRO A 435 5.42 11.36 12.13
C PRO A 435 5.89 11.80 13.52
N LEU A 436 5.02 12.42 14.32
CA LEU A 436 5.37 12.86 15.68
C LEU A 436 5.67 11.66 16.57
N ALA A 437 4.81 10.64 16.56
CA ALA A 437 5.05 9.43 17.33
C ALA A 437 6.17 8.57 16.77
N LEU A 438 6.39 8.55 15.45
CA LEU A 438 7.56 7.91 14.85
C LEU A 438 8.85 8.57 15.33
N ALA A 439 8.89 9.91 15.42
CA ALA A 439 10.04 10.65 15.92
C ALA A 439 10.27 10.40 17.41
N ALA A 440 9.20 10.42 18.22
CA ALA A 440 9.26 10.11 19.65
C ALA A 440 9.75 8.67 19.89
N GLU A 441 9.18 7.70 19.17
CA GLU A 441 9.60 6.29 19.24
C GLU A 441 11.07 6.13 18.83
N ALA A 442 11.51 6.78 17.75
CA ALA A 442 12.90 6.75 17.32
C ALA A 442 13.84 7.37 18.36
N PHE A 443 13.44 8.46 19.01
CA PHE A 443 14.19 9.10 20.09
C PHE A 443 14.31 8.17 21.31
N VAL A 444 13.20 7.61 21.79
CA VAL A 444 13.20 6.67 22.93
C VAL A 444 14.06 5.45 22.62
N LYS A 445 13.85 4.81 21.46
CA LYS A 445 14.65 3.64 21.04
C LYS A 445 16.14 3.97 20.91
N ARG A 446 16.51 5.16 20.42
CA ARG A 446 17.90 5.60 20.33
C ARG A 446 18.54 5.75 21.71
N ASN A 447 17.88 6.45 22.63
CA ASN A 447 18.38 6.65 23.98
C ASN A 447 18.47 5.33 24.76
N TRP A 448 17.44 4.49 24.65
CA TRP A 448 17.41 3.18 25.28
C TRP A 448 18.54 2.27 24.79
N ARG A 449 18.75 2.15 23.47
CA ARG A 449 19.89 1.38 22.92
C ARG A 449 21.23 1.95 23.36
N SER A 450 21.38 3.29 23.36
CA SER A 450 22.60 3.93 23.83
C SER A 450 22.85 3.75 25.32
N TRP A 451 21.80 3.56 26.12
CA TRP A 451 21.91 3.18 27.52
C TRP A 451 22.34 1.71 27.63
N LYS A 452 21.67 0.78 26.93
CA LYS A 452 22.04 -0.65 26.91
C LYS A 452 23.50 -0.86 26.50
N ASP A 453 23.95 -0.18 25.45
CA ASP A 453 25.33 -0.26 24.96
C ASP A 453 26.36 0.24 26.00
N ARG A 454 25.98 1.15 26.91
CA ARG A 454 26.86 1.73 27.95
C ARG A 454 26.80 0.95 29.26
N ALA A 455 25.60 0.56 29.69
CA ALA A 455 25.35 -0.13 30.95
C ALA A 455 25.67 -1.63 30.85
N HIS A 456 25.49 -2.21 29.66
CA HIS A 456 25.63 -3.65 29.41
C HIS A 456 26.46 -3.94 28.14
N PRO A 457 27.74 -3.51 28.10
CA PRO A 457 28.61 -3.74 26.95
C PRO A 457 28.84 -5.23 26.65
N GLU A 458 28.69 -6.11 27.64
CA GLU A 458 28.77 -7.57 27.53
C GLU A 458 27.73 -8.15 26.57
N TRP A 459 26.53 -7.55 26.49
CA TRP A 459 25.50 -7.99 25.56
C TRP A 459 25.90 -7.80 24.09
N ALA A 460 26.78 -6.84 23.82
CA ALA A 460 27.33 -6.62 22.47
C ALA A 460 28.48 -7.60 22.13
N LYS A 461 29.06 -8.27 23.13
CA LYS A 461 30.25 -9.14 22.99
C LYS A 461 29.92 -10.64 22.97
N GLY A 462 28.64 -11.01 22.97
CA GLY A 462 28.21 -12.40 22.82
C GLY A 462 27.39 -12.94 23.99
N GLU A 463 27.33 -12.23 25.13
CA GLU A 463 26.32 -12.52 26.14
C GLU A 463 24.93 -12.16 25.59
N LYS A 464 23.96 -13.04 25.80
CA LYS A 464 22.61 -12.81 25.26
C LYS A 464 21.83 -11.93 26.21
N GLU A 465 21.23 -10.87 25.67
CA GLU A 465 20.28 -10.03 26.39
C GLU A 465 19.21 -10.88 27.11
N PRO A 466 18.87 -10.58 28.38
CA PRO A 466 17.90 -11.35 29.14
C PRO A 466 16.54 -11.42 28.43
N LYS A 467 15.97 -12.64 28.31
CA LYS A 467 14.70 -12.87 27.60
C LYS A 467 13.52 -12.10 28.21
N TRP A 468 13.51 -11.90 29.54
CA TRP A 468 12.45 -11.14 30.20
C TRP A 468 12.47 -9.67 29.77
N LEU A 469 13.67 -9.08 29.61
CA LEU A 469 13.83 -7.70 29.17
C LEU A 469 13.32 -7.52 27.75
N VAL A 470 13.72 -8.40 26.83
CA VAL A 470 13.21 -8.42 25.45
C VAL A 470 11.69 -8.55 25.41
N THR A 471 11.11 -9.34 26.32
CA THR A 471 9.65 -9.52 26.41
C THR A 471 8.98 -8.24 26.89
N VAL A 472 9.49 -7.59 27.94
CA VAL A 472 8.98 -6.32 28.46
C VAL A 472 9.07 -5.22 27.39
N GLU A 473 10.20 -5.10 26.71
CA GLU A 473 10.39 -4.15 25.60
C GLU A 473 9.36 -4.38 24.48
N ARG A 474 9.10 -5.64 24.15
CA ARG A 474 8.09 -5.99 23.14
C ARG A 474 6.69 -5.63 23.59
N THR A 475 6.32 -5.96 24.82
CA THR A 475 5.01 -5.61 25.40
C THR A 475 4.79 -4.10 25.37
N ILE A 476 5.76 -3.31 25.86
CA ILE A 476 5.69 -1.85 25.87
C ILE A 476 5.52 -1.31 24.45
N GLY A 477 6.35 -1.76 23.50
CA GLY A 477 6.27 -1.31 22.11
C GLY A 477 4.94 -1.71 21.45
N PHE A 478 4.42 -2.89 21.76
CA PHE A 478 3.16 -3.39 21.20
C PHE A 478 1.98 -2.58 21.74
N VAL A 479 1.91 -2.38 23.06
CA VAL A 479 0.89 -1.53 23.70
C VAL A 479 0.99 -0.10 23.17
N TRP A 480 2.19 0.48 23.09
CA TRP A 480 2.41 1.81 22.50
C TRP A 480 1.84 1.93 21.08
N THR A 481 2.10 0.94 20.23
CA THR A 481 1.64 0.94 18.83
C THR A 481 0.12 1.00 18.76
N TRP A 482 -0.57 0.12 19.48
CA TRP A 482 -2.03 0.06 19.47
C TRP A 482 -2.68 1.24 20.18
N TRP A 483 -2.10 1.69 21.29
CA TRP A 483 -2.57 2.86 22.00
C TRP A 483 -2.49 4.11 21.11
N TRP A 484 -1.36 4.34 20.45
CA TRP A 484 -1.18 5.50 19.56
C TRP A 484 -2.12 5.45 18.35
N LEU A 485 -2.17 4.31 17.66
CA LEU A 485 -3.07 4.14 16.51
C LEU A 485 -4.53 4.30 16.94
N GLY A 486 -4.95 3.68 18.03
CA GLY A 486 -6.31 3.82 18.56
C GLY A 486 -6.64 5.25 18.97
N HIS A 487 -5.71 5.95 19.62
CA HIS A 487 -5.91 7.34 20.04
C HIS A 487 -6.07 8.28 18.84
N THR A 488 -5.22 8.13 17.82
CA THR A 488 -5.25 8.96 16.61
C THR A 488 -6.35 8.54 15.63
N ALA A 489 -6.78 7.28 15.63
CA ALA A 489 -7.82 6.75 14.74
C ALA A 489 -9.14 7.53 14.83
N ARG A 490 -9.41 8.21 15.96
CA ARG A 490 -10.59 9.09 16.11
C ARG A 490 -10.79 10.05 14.94
N TYR A 491 -9.72 10.63 14.40
CA TYR A 491 -9.81 11.60 13.31
C TYR A 491 -10.27 10.92 12.02
N PHE A 492 -9.73 9.73 11.76
CA PHE A 492 -10.10 8.92 10.61
C PHE A 492 -11.54 8.41 10.74
N VAL A 493 -11.91 7.87 11.91
CA VAL A 493 -13.25 7.37 12.22
C VAL A 493 -14.30 8.46 12.08
N VAL A 494 -14.08 9.62 12.70
CA VAL A 494 -15.00 10.76 12.62
C VAL A 494 -15.06 11.29 11.19
N GLY A 495 -13.93 11.38 10.50
CA GLY A 495 -13.87 11.84 9.10
C GLY A 495 -14.73 10.99 8.17
N LEU A 496 -14.53 9.67 8.19
CA LEU A 496 -15.30 8.75 7.33
C LEU A 496 -16.79 8.71 7.67
N THR A 497 -17.14 8.70 8.97
CA THR A 497 -18.54 8.73 9.41
C THR A 497 -19.22 10.04 9.00
N LYS A 498 -18.56 11.19 9.18
CA LYS A 498 -19.09 12.50 8.74
C LYS A 498 -19.19 12.62 7.23
N ALA A 499 -18.25 12.00 6.49
CA ALA A 499 -18.34 11.91 5.05
C ALA A 499 -19.54 11.07 4.58
N GLY A 500 -20.17 10.31 5.46
CA GLY A 500 -21.34 9.49 5.15
C GLY A 500 -20.99 8.15 4.52
N MET A 501 -19.76 7.67 4.70
CA MET A 501 -19.27 6.41 4.10
C MET A 501 -20.15 5.21 4.46
N TYR A 502 -20.75 5.23 5.65
CA TYR A 502 -21.58 4.13 6.16
C TYR A 502 -23.07 4.47 6.20
N ARG A 503 -23.50 5.54 5.50
CA ARG A 503 -24.92 5.85 5.32
C ARG A 503 -25.55 4.87 4.33
N HIS A 504 -26.81 4.56 4.54
CA HIS A 504 -27.63 3.86 3.56
C HIS A 504 -28.17 4.84 2.53
N LYS A 505 -28.11 4.47 1.25
CA LYS A 505 -28.85 5.21 0.22
C LYS A 505 -30.35 4.92 0.38
N PRO A 506 -31.23 5.89 0.09
CA PRO A 506 -32.67 5.63 0.02
C PRO A 506 -32.96 4.48 -0.95
N GLY A 507 -33.74 3.49 -0.50
CA GLY A 507 -34.09 2.30 -1.30
C GLY A 507 -32.99 1.25 -1.45
N GLN A 508 -31.82 1.44 -0.83
CA GLN A 508 -30.76 0.44 -0.83
C GLN A 508 -31.20 -0.79 -0.02
N ARG A 509 -31.22 -1.95 -0.68
CA ARG A 509 -31.40 -3.23 0.00
C ARG A 509 -30.13 -3.60 0.76
N GLU A 510 -30.29 -4.18 1.94
CA GLU A 510 -29.16 -4.69 2.68
C GLU A 510 -28.50 -5.84 1.91
N LYS A 511 -27.18 -5.80 1.75
CA LYS A 511 -26.45 -6.92 1.13
C LYS A 511 -26.60 -8.16 2.02
N PHE A 512 -26.70 -9.33 1.40
CA PHE A 512 -26.75 -10.61 2.11
C PHE A 512 -25.65 -10.70 3.17
N SER A 513 -26.01 -11.04 4.41
CA SER A 513 -25.10 -11.14 5.55
C SER A 513 -25.38 -12.43 6.31
N PRO A 514 -24.47 -13.42 6.30
CA PRO A 514 -24.53 -14.54 7.23
C PRO A 514 -24.66 -14.11 8.68
N VAL A 515 -23.80 -13.19 9.14
CA VAL A 515 -23.78 -12.73 10.53
C VAL A 515 -25.00 -11.88 10.84
N GLY A 516 -25.39 -10.98 9.95
CA GLY A 516 -26.63 -10.20 10.05
C GLY A 516 -27.86 -11.09 10.14
N GLY A 517 -27.93 -12.16 9.33
CA GLY A 517 -28.99 -13.15 9.38
C GLY A 517 -29.06 -13.91 10.69
N PHE A 518 -27.94 -14.54 11.08
CA PHE A 518 -27.89 -15.42 12.26
C PHE A 518 -27.95 -14.67 13.59
N ILE A 519 -27.29 -13.50 13.71
CA ILE A 519 -27.20 -12.76 14.98
C ILE A 519 -28.31 -11.72 15.09
N TYR A 520 -28.61 -11.01 14.01
CA TYR A 520 -29.53 -9.86 14.02
C TYR A 520 -30.88 -10.13 13.34
N GLY A 521 -31.09 -11.35 12.83
CA GLY A 521 -32.35 -11.73 12.21
C GLY A 521 -32.62 -11.05 10.87
N GLN A 522 -31.60 -10.53 10.17
CA GLN A 522 -31.75 -9.77 8.93
C GLN A 522 -32.56 -10.52 7.85
N TRP A 523 -32.53 -11.85 7.81
CA TRP A 523 -33.20 -12.63 6.76
C TRP A 523 -34.72 -12.78 6.95
N TRP A 524 -35.24 -12.38 8.11
CA TRP A 524 -36.65 -12.53 8.44
C TRP A 524 -37.48 -11.27 8.15
N TYR A 525 -36.82 -10.20 7.69
CA TYR A 525 -37.38 -8.90 7.35
C TYR A 525 -36.96 -8.51 5.94
#